data_AF-A0A818UTG4-F1
#
_entry.id   AF-A0A818UTG4-F1
#
_cell.length_a   1.000
_cell.length_b   1.000
_cell.length_c   1.000
_cell.angle_alpha   90.00
_cell.angle_beta   90.00
_cell.angle_gamma   90.00
#
_symmetry.space_group_name_H-M   'P 1'
#
loop_
_entity.id
_entity.type
_entity.pdbx_description
1 polymer ?
#
loop_
_entity_poly.entity_id
_entity_poly.type
_entity_poly.pdbx_seq_one_letter_code
_entity_poly.pdbx_strand_id
1 'polypeptide(L)'
;MAGKETNMYGLRPDQLYELQTAFHQIDTDHNGYISGDEMRTCLYRNNIGYSDADVQRVLAQMDFNRDGRVSYDEYMGFMSKIYRGLFDLIIKRVKTMEGLYRLPFNVVQCPNLKLKKPSWIRKPSNTMVLFGLLVSYFLVTAGVIYDIIVEPPSVGSTTDEYGHHKPVAFMAWRINGQYIMEGLAAAFMFTLGGLGFILLDQTNKPNMPRLNRVLMILCSFIFILVAYCATKIFIRIKMPSYLS
;
A
#
# COMPACT_ATOMS: atom_id res chain seq x y z
N MET A 1 1.61 -11.39 23.48
CA MET A 1 0.69 -10.34 23.00
C MET A 1 0.72 -9.23 24.03
N ALA A 2 1.31 -8.08 23.70
CA ALA A 2 1.52 -6.98 24.63
C ALA A 2 0.17 -6.45 25.15
N GLY A 3 -0.03 -6.50 26.46
CA GLY A 3 -1.12 -5.81 27.12
C GLY A 3 -0.96 -4.33 26.84
N LYS A 4 -1.84 -3.75 26.02
CA LYS A 4 -1.85 -2.32 25.78
C LYS A 4 -2.32 -1.66 27.06
N GLU A 5 -1.42 -0.93 27.72
CA GLU A 5 -1.76 0.03 28.76
C GLU A 5 -2.82 0.98 28.20
N THR A 6 -4.06 0.80 28.62
CA THR A 6 -5.14 1.74 28.32
C THR A 6 -4.92 2.97 29.17
N ASN A 7 -4.79 4.14 28.55
CA ASN A 7 -4.77 5.42 29.26
C ASN A 7 -6.06 5.63 30.07
N MET A 8 -6.06 6.63 30.96
CA MET A 8 -7.22 6.98 31.82
C MET A 8 -8.54 7.16 31.04
N TYR A 9 -8.45 7.50 29.75
CA TYR A 9 -9.58 7.75 28.86
C TYR A 9 -9.97 6.53 28.00
N GLY A 10 -9.27 5.40 28.09
CA GLY A 10 -9.56 4.19 27.31
C GLY A 10 -9.43 4.36 25.79
N LEU A 11 -8.66 5.35 25.35
CA LEU A 11 -8.44 5.70 23.95
C LEU A 11 -7.15 5.08 23.43
N ARG A 12 -7.08 4.78 22.13
CA ARG A 12 -5.82 4.36 21.50
C ARG A 12 -4.84 5.56 21.39
N PRO A 13 -3.52 5.32 21.29
CA PRO A 13 -2.53 6.41 21.23
C PRO A 13 -2.74 7.41 20.08
N ASP A 14 -3.18 6.92 18.91
CA ASP A 14 -3.56 7.72 17.74
C ASP A 14 -4.72 8.67 18.07
N GLN A 15 -5.79 8.13 18.66
CA GLN A 15 -6.99 8.89 19.00
C GLN A 15 -6.72 9.93 20.09
N LEU A 16 -5.87 9.57 21.07
CA LEU A 16 -5.46 10.49 22.12
C LEU A 16 -4.71 11.70 21.54
N TYR A 17 -3.75 11.44 20.64
CA TYR A 17 -2.97 12.48 19.99
C TYR A 17 -3.83 13.40 19.11
N GLU A 18 -4.79 12.85 18.37
CA GLU A 18 -5.73 13.64 17.56
C GLU A 18 -6.58 14.58 18.42
N LEU A 19 -7.14 14.08 19.54
CA LEU A 19 -7.98 14.88 20.43
C LEU A 19 -7.18 15.95 21.15
N GLN A 20 -5.95 15.63 21.58
CA GLN A 20 -5.03 16.61 22.15
C GLN A 20 -4.74 17.71 21.13
N THR A 21 -4.39 17.35 19.91
CA THR A 21 -4.08 18.32 18.85
C THR A 21 -5.29 19.21 18.55
N ALA A 22 -6.48 18.63 18.48
CA ALA A 22 -7.72 19.37 18.25
C ALA A 22 -8.02 20.36 19.39
N PHE A 23 -7.77 19.99 20.65
CA PHE A 23 -7.92 20.91 21.79
C PHE A 23 -7.04 22.15 21.61
N HIS A 24 -5.75 21.96 21.31
CA HIS A 24 -4.80 23.05 21.12
C HIS A 24 -5.09 23.91 19.87
N GLN A 25 -5.83 23.38 18.90
CA GLN A 25 -6.27 24.16 17.74
C GLN A 25 -7.49 25.04 18.04
N ILE A 26 -8.32 24.61 19.00
CA ILE A 26 -9.49 25.36 19.45
C ILE A 26 -9.07 26.43 20.46
N ASP A 27 -8.25 26.06 21.45
CA ASP A 27 -7.67 26.95 22.47
C ASP A 27 -6.57 27.82 21.84
N THR A 28 -6.99 28.95 21.26
CA THR A 28 -6.13 29.84 20.46
C THR A 28 -5.32 30.79 21.33
N ASP A 29 -5.81 31.12 22.52
CA ASP A 29 -5.10 31.96 23.48
C ASP A 29 -4.22 31.14 24.45
N HIS A 30 -4.29 29.81 24.35
CA HIS A 30 -3.52 28.84 25.14
C HIS A 30 -3.74 28.99 26.65
N ASN A 31 -4.95 29.40 27.04
CA ASN A 31 -5.29 29.59 28.44
C ASN A 31 -5.66 28.26 29.15
N GLY A 32 -5.75 27.15 28.41
CA GLY A 32 -6.08 25.82 28.92
C GLY A 32 -7.59 25.54 29.01
N TYR A 33 -8.42 26.43 28.48
CA TYR A 33 -9.87 26.35 28.45
C TYR A 33 -10.39 26.71 27.06
N ILE A 34 -11.48 26.06 26.64
CA ILE A 34 -12.19 26.42 25.44
C ILE A 34 -13.33 27.36 25.80
N SER A 35 -13.26 28.58 25.26
CA SER A 35 -14.36 29.54 25.31
C SER A 35 -15.36 29.32 24.17
N GLY A 36 -16.57 29.87 24.31
CA GLY A 36 -17.56 29.76 23.25
C GLY A 36 -17.18 30.47 21.96
N ASP A 37 -16.44 31.57 22.05
CA ASP A 37 -15.99 32.32 20.87
C ASP A 37 -14.87 31.59 20.11
N GLU A 38 -14.00 30.89 20.84
CA GLU A 38 -12.99 30.01 20.25
C GLU A 38 -13.61 28.80 19.55
N MET A 39 -14.63 28.19 20.16
CA MET A 39 -15.39 27.11 19.53
C MET A 39 -16.07 27.58 18.24
N ARG A 40 -16.73 28.75 18.25
CA ARG A 40 -17.34 29.35 17.04
C ARG A 40 -16.31 29.60 15.96
N THR A 41 -15.18 30.19 16.34
CA THR A 41 -14.08 30.50 15.42
C THR A 41 -13.52 29.24 14.79
N CYS A 42 -13.32 28.18 15.57
CA CYS A 42 -12.84 26.90 15.08
C CYS A 42 -13.84 26.25 14.09
N LEU A 43 -15.13 26.21 14.44
CA LEU A 43 -16.15 25.64 13.55
C LEU A 43 -16.28 26.42 12.24
N TYR A 44 -16.17 27.76 12.30
CA TYR A 44 -16.17 28.61 11.11
C TYR A 44 -14.95 28.35 10.22
N ARG A 45 -13.75 28.28 10.81
CA ARG A 45 -12.50 27.96 10.07
C ARG A 45 -12.55 26.61 9.37
N ASN A 46 -13.25 25.64 9.94
CA ASN A 46 -13.39 24.29 9.38
C ASN A 46 -14.61 24.14 8.43
N ASN A 47 -15.30 25.23 8.07
CA ASN A 47 -16.50 25.22 7.23
C ASN A 47 -17.61 24.26 7.74
N ILE A 48 -17.72 24.11 9.07
CA ILE A 48 -18.78 23.32 9.68
C ILE A 48 -19.96 24.26 9.93
N GLY A 49 -21.13 23.93 9.39
CA GLY A 49 -22.35 24.70 9.63
C GLY A 49 -22.86 24.48 11.06
N TYR A 50 -23.11 25.57 11.80
CA TYR A 50 -23.66 25.52 13.15
C TYR A 50 -24.62 26.69 13.38
N SER A 51 -25.60 26.51 14.28
CA SER A 51 -26.32 27.63 14.88
C SER A 51 -25.70 28.04 16.22
N ASP A 52 -25.88 29.28 16.65
CA ASP A 52 -25.44 29.72 17.99
C ASP A 52 -26.06 28.87 19.10
N ALA A 53 -27.29 28.40 18.89
CA ALA A 53 -27.97 27.48 19.81
C ALA A 53 -27.31 26.10 19.85
N ASP A 54 -26.66 25.63 18.79
CA ASP A 54 -25.91 24.37 18.78
C ASP A 54 -24.61 24.51 19.57
N VAL A 55 -23.87 25.60 19.38
CA VAL A 55 -22.61 25.86 20.10
C VAL A 55 -22.87 25.95 21.60
N GLN A 56 -23.89 26.72 22.01
CA GLN A 56 -24.24 26.84 23.43
C GLN A 56 -24.69 25.51 24.04
N ARG A 57 -25.42 24.69 23.27
CA ARG A 57 -25.81 23.34 23.72
C ARG A 57 -24.60 22.44 23.92
N VAL A 58 -23.63 22.46 23.00
CA VAL A 58 -22.43 21.64 23.07
C VAL A 58 -21.55 22.07 24.24
N LEU A 59 -21.34 23.37 24.42
CA LEU A 59 -20.57 23.90 25.55
C LEU A 59 -21.23 23.53 26.88
N ALA A 60 -22.54 23.71 27.02
CA ALA A 60 -23.27 23.35 28.24
C ALA A 60 -23.28 21.84 28.54
N GLN A 61 -23.02 20.99 27.55
CA GLN A 61 -22.88 19.54 27.73
C GLN A 61 -21.46 19.12 28.11
N MET A 62 -20.45 19.90 27.73
CA MET A 62 -19.05 19.67 28.06
C MET A 62 -18.66 20.28 29.41
N ASP A 63 -19.22 21.44 29.73
CA ASP A 63 -19.01 22.18 30.98
C ASP A 63 -19.74 21.50 32.15
N PHE A 64 -19.04 20.59 32.84
CA PHE A 64 -19.60 19.81 33.94
C PHE A 64 -19.64 20.62 35.24
N ASN A 65 -18.64 21.47 35.45
CA ASN A 65 -18.52 22.29 36.65
C ASN A 65 -19.35 23.59 36.60
N ARG A 66 -19.90 23.93 35.42
CA ARG A 66 -20.71 25.12 35.12
C ARG A 66 -19.99 26.44 35.35
N ASP A 67 -18.69 26.47 35.10
CA ASP A 67 -17.88 27.69 35.19
C ASP A 67 -17.97 28.58 33.93
N GLY A 68 -18.70 28.12 32.90
CA GLY A 68 -18.91 28.84 31.65
C GLY A 68 -17.79 28.66 30.64
N ARG A 69 -16.82 27.79 30.92
CA ARG A 69 -15.70 27.42 30.06
C ARG A 69 -15.57 25.90 30.04
N VAL A 70 -14.78 25.36 29.10
CA VAL A 70 -14.53 23.92 29.04
C VAL A 70 -13.05 23.67 29.27
N SER A 71 -12.71 23.06 30.40
CA SER A 71 -11.33 22.68 30.70
C SER A 71 -10.86 21.50 29.83
N TYR A 72 -9.55 21.32 29.74
CA TYR A 72 -8.95 20.20 29.01
C TYR A 72 -9.49 18.82 29.46
N ASP A 73 -9.61 18.60 30.77
CA ASP A 73 -10.09 17.31 31.30
C ASP A 73 -11.58 17.07 31.00
N GLU A 74 -12.40 18.13 31.01
CA GLU A 74 -13.81 18.07 30.63
C GLU A 74 -13.97 17.76 29.14
N TYR A 75 -13.18 18.41 28.28
CA TYR A 75 -13.14 18.13 26.84
C TYR A 75 -12.73 16.67 26.58
N MET A 76 -11.64 16.21 27.18
CA MET A 76 -11.14 14.83 27.00
C MET A 76 -12.12 13.80 27.54
N GLY A 77 -12.73 14.07 28.70
CA GLY A 77 -13.76 13.24 29.31
C GLY A 77 -15.02 13.13 28.45
N PHE A 78 -15.47 14.25 27.86
CA PHE A 78 -16.62 14.26 26.98
C PHE A 78 -16.35 13.56 25.64
N MET A 79 -15.24 13.90 24.98
CA MET A 79 -14.89 13.28 23.69
C MET A 79 -14.68 11.77 23.85
N SER A 80 -13.95 11.32 24.87
CA SER A 80 -13.75 9.88 25.09
C SER A 80 -15.06 9.11 25.26
N LYS A 81 -16.09 9.69 25.90
CA LYS A 81 -17.44 9.11 26.00
C LYS A 81 -18.12 9.01 24.63
N ILE A 82 -18.03 10.05 23.80
CA ILE A 82 -18.57 10.02 22.43
C ILE A 82 -17.90 8.93 21.60
N TYR A 83 -16.57 8.85 21.62
CA TYR A 83 -15.85 7.82 20.87
C TYR A 83 -16.24 6.41 21.31
N ARG A 84 -16.41 6.16 22.62
CA ARG A 84 -16.92 4.88 23.12
C ARG A 84 -18.37 4.62 22.67
N GLY A 85 -19.26 5.60 22.80
CA GLY A 85 -20.66 5.45 22.42
C GLY A 85 -20.86 5.20 20.93
N LEU A 86 -20.12 5.90 20.07
CA LEU A 86 -20.12 5.67 18.64
C LEU A 86 -19.54 4.29 18.29
N PHE A 87 -18.45 3.89 18.95
CA PHE A 87 -17.86 2.58 18.77
C PHE A 87 -18.84 1.47 19.18
N ASP A 88 -19.51 1.60 20.33
CA ASP A 88 -20.53 0.67 20.79
C ASP A 88 -21.73 0.59 19.82
N LEU A 89 -22.15 1.71 19.25
CA LEU A 89 -23.20 1.75 18.23
C LEU A 89 -22.77 1.04 16.94
N ILE A 90 -21.55 1.28 16.47
CA ILE A 90 -20.98 0.62 15.30
C ILE A 90 -20.87 -0.88 15.55
N ILE A 91 -20.34 -1.29 16.70
CA ILE A 91 -20.20 -2.71 17.06
C ILE A 91 -21.57 -3.37 17.20
N LYS A 92 -22.55 -2.69 17.79
CA LYS A 92 -23.94 -3.18 17.84
C LYS A 92 -24.50 -3.39 16.43
N ARG A 93 -24.30 -2.43 15.52
CA ARG A 93 -24.75 -2.53 14.12
C ARG A 93 -24.03 -3.64 13.35
N VAL A 94 -22.71 -3.79 13.55
CA VAL A 94 -21.91 -4.87 12.94
C VAL A 94 -22.37 -6.23 13.46
N LYS A 95 -22.60 -6.39 14.76
CA LYS A 95 -23.14 -7.65 15.33
C LYS A 95 -24.54 -7.97 14.81
N THR A 96 -25.41 -6.97 14.63
CA THR A 96 -26.72 -7.17 13.98
C THR A 96 -26.55 -7.66 12.53
N MET A 97 -25.62 -7.08 11.78
CA MET A 97 -25.31 -7.50 10.41
C MET A 97 -24.71 -8.91 10.39
N GLU A 98 -23.80 -9.26 11.30
CA GLU A 98 -23.27 -10.63 11.43
C GLU A 98 -24.38 -11.64 11.73
N GLY A 99 -25.35 -11.29 12.58
CA GLY A 99 -26.55 -12.09 12.81
C GLY A 99 -27.37 -12.29 11.53
N LEU A 100 -27.57 -11.22 10.75
CA LEU A 100 -28.29 -11.25 9.48
C LEU A 100 -27.56 -12.10 8.42
N TYR A 101 -26.24 -11.95 8.28
CA TYR A 101 -25.42 -12.75 7.36
C TYR A 101 -25.36 -14.23 7.78
N ARG A 102 -25.42 -14.56 9.07
CA ARG A 102 -25.45 -15.95 9.54
C ARG A 102 -26.73 -16.71 9.21
N LEU A 103 -27.85 -16.03 8.94
CA LEU A 103 -29.12 -16.69 8.62
C LEU A 103 -29.06 -17.57 7.35
N PRO A 104 -28.58 -17.09 6.18
CA PRO A 104 -28.42 -17.94 5.00
C PRO A 104 -27.35 -19.02 5.20
N PHE A 105 -26.28 -18.77 5.98
CA PHE A 105 -25.24 -19.78 6.26
C PHE A 105 -25.63 -20.83 7.32
N ASN A 106 -26.69 -20.60 8.10
CA ASN A 106 -27.27 -21.64 8.96
C ASN A 106 -28.13 -22.64 8.16
N VAL A 107 -28.79 -22.18 7.08
CA VAL A 107 -29.55 -23.03 6.16
C VAL A 107 -28.63 -23.70 5.15
N VAL A 108 -27.61 -22.97 4.67
CA VAL A 108 -26.52 -23.49 3.84
C VAL A 108 -25.35 -23.85 4.75
N GLN A 109 -25.51 -24.88 5.58
CA GLN A 109 -24.33 -25.52 6.16
C GLN A 109 -23.56 -26.14 5.01
N CYS A 110 -22.31 -25.69 4.78
CA CYS A 110 -21.43 -26.32 3.82
C CYS A 110 -21.35 -27.81 4.20
N PRO A 111 -21.89 -28.74 3.38
CA PRO A 111 -21.78 -30.15 3.69
C PRO A 111 -20.29 -30.47 3.80
N ASN A 112 -19.93 -31.40 4.70
CA ASN A 112 -18.56 -31.82 4.91
C ASN A 112 -18.06 -32.57 3.66
N LEU A 113 -17.75 -31.80 2.63
CA LEU A 113 -17.27 -32.19 1.33
C LEU A 113 -15.85 -32.69 1.53
N LYS A 114 -15.74 -33.97 1.89
CA LYS A 114 -14.50 -34.74 1.78
C LYS A 114 -14.18 -34.94 0.30
N LEU A 115 -13.94 -33.84 -0.41
CA LEU A 115 -13.48 -33.82 -1.80
C LEU A 115 -12.11 -34.48 -1.82
N LYS A 116 -12.11 -35.79 -2.07
CA LYS A 116 -10.90 -36.48 -2.47
C LYS A 116 -10.51 -35.90 -3.82
N LYS A 117 -9.37 -35.21 -3.86
CA LYS A 117 -8.77 -34.78 -5.13
C LYS A 117 -8.80 -35.97 -6.10
N PRO A 118 -9.29 -35.80 -7.35
CA PRO A 118 -9.30 -36.89 -8.31
C PRO A 118 -7.86 -37.38 -8.50
N SER A 119 -7.68 -38.70 -8.55
CA SER A 119 -6.38 -39.36 -8.67
C SER A 119 -5.62 -38.96 -9.95
N TRP A 120 -6.32 -38.39 -10.93
CA TRP A 120 -5.73 -37.87 -12.17
C TRP A 120 -5.07 -36.49 -12.01
N ILE A 121 -5.41 -35.70 -10.98
CA ILE A 121 -4.78 -34.39 -10.73
C ILE A 121 -3.57 -34.58 -9.81
N ARG A 122 -2.42 -34.83 -10.43
CA ARG A 122 -1.14 -34.78 -9.74
C ARG A 122 -0.80 -33.30 -9.50
N LYS A 123 -0.71 -32.89 -8.23
CA LYS A 123 -0.26 -31.54 -7.88
C LYS A 123 1.10 -31.25 -8.55
N PRO A 124 1.27 -30.13 -9.28
CA PRO A 124 2.57 -29.76 -9.81
C PRO A 124 3.55 -29.54 -8.65
N SER A 125 4.83 -29.81 -8.90
CA SER A 125 5.89 -29.49 -7.93
C SER A 125 5.95 -27.99 -7.69
N ASN A 126 6.28 -27.55 -6.48
CA ASN A 126 6.43 -26.13 -6.14
C ASN A 126 7.39 -25.42 -7.11
N THR A 127 8.47 -26.10 -7.52
CA THR A 127 9.43 -25.59 -8.52
C THR A 127 8.84 -25.45 -9.91
N MET A 128 7.94 -26.35 -10.31
CA MET A 128 7.25 -26.30 -11.61
C MET A 128 6.31 -25.10 -11.67
N VAL A 129 5.57 -24.84 -10.59
CA VAL A 129 4.69 -23.67 -10.50
C VAL A 129 5.51 -22.38 -10.54
N LEU A 130 6.60 -22.30 -9.77
CA LEU A 130 7.48 -21.14 -9.77
C LEU A 130 8.09 -20.89 -11.16
N PHE A 131 8.52 -21.94 -11.86
CA PHE A 131 9.02 -21.84 -13.22
C PHE A 131 7.94 -21.30 -14.18
N GLY A 132 6.72 -21.86 -14.12
CA GLY A 132 5.60 -21.39 -14.94
C GLY A 132 5.25 -19.93 -14.68
N LEU A 133 5.28 -19.48 -13.42
CA LEU A 133 5.06 -18.08 -13.05
C LEU A 133 6.18 -17.15 -13.55
N LEU A 134 7.43 -17.61 -13.50
CA LEU A 134 8.56 -16.80 -13.97
C LEU A 134 8.55 -16.66 -15.50
N VAL A 135 8.18 -17.72 -16.21
CA VAL A 135 7.97 -17.69 -17.67
C VAL A 135 6.79 -16.80 -18.04
N SER A 136 5.65 -16.91 -17.34
CA SER A 136 4.51 -16.04 -17.64
C SER A 136 4.82 -14.57 -17.35
N TYR A 137 5.52 -14.28 -16.26
CA TYR A 137 6.00 -12.93 -15.95
C TYR A 137 6.94 -12.39 -17.04
N PHE A 138 7.88 -13.21 -17.52
CA PHE A 138 8.77 -12.85 -18.62
C PHE A 138 7.99 -12.49 -19.89
N LEU A 139 7.05 -13.34 -20.32
CA LEU A 139 6.29 -13.11 -21.56
C LEU A 139 5.40 -11.86 -21.49
N VAL A 140 4.77 -11.62 -20.33
CA VAL A 140 3.95 -10.43 -20.12
C VAL A 140 4.81 -9.17 -20.12
N THR A 141 5.93 -9.17 -19.39
CA THR A 141 6.85 -8.02 -19.34
C THR A 141 7.59 -7.79 -20.65
N ALA A 142 7.78 -8.82 -21.47
CA ALA A 142 8.37 -8.71 -22.80
C ALA A 142 7.44 -7.99 -23.79
N GLY A 143 6.17 -7.78 -23.43
CA GLY A 143 5.22 -7.09 -24.29
C GLY A 143 4.62 -7.99 -25.36
N VAL A 144 4.61 -9.33 -25.19
CA VAL A 144 4.08 -10.27 -26.20
C VAL A 144 2.64 -9.92 -26.63
N ILE A 145 1.80 -9.45 -25.69
CA ILE A 145 0.43 -9.00 -26.01
C ILE A 145 0.45 -7.75 -26.91
N TYR A 146 1.35 -6.81 -26.62
CA TYR A 146 1.53 -5.61 -27.44
C TYR A 146 2.06 -5.98 -28.83
N ASP A 147 3.01 -6.91 -28.91
CA ASP A 147 3.57 -7.39 -30.18
C ASP A 147 2.50 -8.03 -31.07
N ILE A 148 1.58 -8.81 -30.48
CA ILE A 148 0.45 -9.43 -31.20
C ILE A 148 -0.55 -8.38 -31.73
N ILE A 149 -0.80 -7.31 -30.96
CA ILE A 149 -1.82 -6.31 -31.33
C ILE A 149 -1.28 -5.29 -32.34
N VAL A 150 -0.04 -4.85 -32.15
CA VAL A 150 0.55 -3.70 -32.86
C VAL A 150 1.48 -4.14 -33.99
N GLU A 151 1.98 -5.37 -33.95
CA GLU A 151 2.93 -5.93 -34.92
C GLU A 151 4.14 -4.99 -35.19
N PRO A 152 4.86 -4.56 -34.15
CA PRO A 152 6.01 -3.68 -34.32
C PRO A 152 7.17 -4.41 -35.02
N PRO A 153 8.05 -3.71 -35.75
CA PRO A 153 9.25 -4.33 -36.31
C PRO A 153 10.19 -4.81 -35.19
N SER A 154 11.01 -5.82 -35.48
CA SER A 154 11.89 -6.42 -34.48
C SER A 154 12.94 -5.44 -33.95
N VAL A 155 13.49 -4.60 -34.83
CA VAL A 155 14.53 -3.60 -34.58
C VAL A 155 14.28 -2.40 -35.51
N GLY A 156 14.56 -1.18 -35.05
CA GLY A 156 14.49 0.03 -35.87
C GLY A 156 15.77 0.29 -36.67
N SER A 157 15.79 1.38 -37.43
CA SER A 157 17.01 1.88 -38.06
C SER A 157 17.11 3.39 -37.97
N THR A 158 18.34 3.89 -37.87
CA THR A 158 18.66 5.32 -37.96
C THR A 158 19.66 5.53 -39.08
N THR A 159 19.52 6.62 -39.82
CA THR A 159 20.50 7.04 -40.82
C THR A 159 21.57 7.92 -40.17
N ASP A 160 22.83 7.56 -40.33
CA ASP A 160 23.94 8.47 -40.02
C ASP A 160 23.97 9.67 -40.98
N GLU A 161 24.74 10.71 -40.65
CA GLU A 161 25.00 11.88 -41.50
C GLU A 161 25.55 11.51 -42.89
N TYR A 162 26.21 10.35 -43.01
CA TYR A 162 26.75 9.81 -44.26
C TYR A 162 25.74 8.93 -45.03
N GLY A 163 24.49 8.83 -44.57
CA GLY A 163 23.42 8.05 -45.21
C GLY A 163 23.43 6.55 -44.92
N HIS A 164 24.30 6.08 -44.02
CA HIS A 164 24.38 4.66 -43.66
C HIS A 164 23.27 4.30 -42.66
N HIS A 165 22.55 3.21 -42.90
CA HIS A 165 21.54 2.71 -41.97
C HIS A 165 22.17 1.88 -40.85
N LYS A 166 22.04 2.32 -39.61
CA LYS A 166 22.43 1.56 -38.42
C LYS A 166 21.20 0.96 -37.74
N PRO A 167 21.24 -0.32 -37.31
CA PRO A 167 20.14 -0.91 -36.56
C PRO A 167 20.08 -0.31 -35.15
N VAL A 168 18.87 0.00 -34.68
CA VAL A 168 18.61 0.57 -33.36
C VAL A 168 17.59 -0.28 -32.62
N ALA A 169 18.02 -0.87 -31.51
CA ALA A 169 17.21 -1.77 -30.71
C ALA A 169 16.19 -1.06 -29.81
N PHE A 170 16.34 0.25 -29.55
CA PHE A 170 15.52 1.01 -28.61
C PHE A 170 14.85 2.21 -29.27
N MET A 171 13.56 2.39 -29.05
CA MET A 171 12.81 3.53 -29.58
C MET A 171 12.90 4.74 -28.63
N ALA A 172 13.88 5.63 -28.87
CA ALA A 172 14.05 6.84 -28.07
C ALA A 172 12.85 7.82 -28.19
N TRP A 173 12.55 8.55 -27.12
CA TRP A 173 11.51 9.59 -27.04
C TRP A 173 10.04 9.13 -27.18
N ARG A 174 9.78 7.86 -27.51
CA ARG A 174 8.42 7.32 -27.62
C ARG A 174 8.13 6.33 -26.48
N ILE A 175 7.41 6.79 -25.47
CA ILE A 175 7.13 5.99 -24.26
C ILE A 175 6.18 4.82 -24.54
N ASN A 176 5.11 5.07 -25.31
CA ASN A 176 4.06 4.08 -25.61
C ASN A 176 4.40 3.14 -26.79
N GLY A 177 5.58 3.31 -27.38
CA GLY A 177 6.07 2.48 -28.47
C GLY A 177 7.22 1.60 -28.01
N GLN A 178 7.35 0.43 -28.61
CA GLN A 178 8.39 -0.53 -28.28
C GLN A 178 8.70 -1.41 -29.49
N TYR A 179 9.98 -1.75 -29.68
CA TYR A 179 10.41 -2.81 -30.58
C TYR A 179 10.41 -4.17 -29.87
N ILE A 180 10.28 -5.27 -30.61
CA ILE A 180 10.26 -6.62 -30.02
C ILE A 180 11.54 -6.88 -29.20
N MET A 181 12.71 -6.51 -29.75
CA MET A 181 13.99 -6.69 -29.06
C MET A 181 14.11 -5.82 -27.79
N GLU A 182 13.48 -4.64 -27.78
CA GLU A 182 13.42 -3.76 -26.62
C GLU A 182 12.61 -4.41 -25.48
N GLY A 183 11.46 -4.99 -25.81
CA GLY A 183 10.60 -5.74 -24.88
C GLY A 183 11.31 -6.93 -24.27
N LEU A 184 11.90 -7.77 -25.12
CA LEU A 184 12.63 -8.96 -24.70
C LEU A 184 13.81 -8.60 -23.78
N ALA A 185 14.56 -7.55 -24.10
CA ALA A 185 15.68 -7.09 -23.28
C ALA A 185 15.21 -6.58 -21.91
N ALA A 186 14.13 -5.79 -21.87
CA ALA A 186 13.55 -5.29 -20.62
C ALA A 186 13.07 -6.42 -19.70
N ALA A 187 12.33 -7.38 -20.26
CA ALA A 187 11.87 -8.57 -19.53
C ALA A 187 13.04 -9.39 -18.96
N PHE A 188 14.11 -9.55 -19.73
CA PHE A 188 15.32 -10.23 -19.27
C PHE A 188 15.96 -9.52 -18.07
N MET A 189 16.07 -8.19 -18.11
CA MET A 189 16.61 -7.41 -16.99
C MET A 189 15.76 -7.54 -15.72
N PHE A 190 14.43 -7.48 -15.85
CA PHE A 190 13.52 -7.63 -14.70
C PHE A 190 13.54 -9.03 -14.10
N THR A 191 13.53 -10.06 -14.94
CA THR A 191 13.63 -11.45 -14.47
C THR A 191 14.97 -11.75 -13.82
N LEU A 192 16.08 -11.22 -14.35
CA LEU A 192 17.40 -11.37 -13.75
C LEU A 192 17.48 -10.70 -12.37
N GLY A 193 16.90 -9.52 -12.21
CA GLY A 193 16.78 -8.86 -10.91
C GLY A 193 15.94 -9.67 -9.91
N GLY A 194 14.79 -10.19 -10.34
CA GLY A 194 13.93 -11.05 -9.52
C GLY A 194 14.61 -12.36 -9.10
N LEU A 195 15.33 -13.01 -10.03
CA LEU A 195 16.14 -14.19 -9.74
C LEU A 195 17.26 -13.88 -8.73
N GLY A 196 17.87 -12.70 -8.80
CA GLY A 196 18.85 -12.25 -7.81
C GLY A 196 18.29 -12.23 -6.38
N PHE A 197 17.07 -11.72 -6.18
CA PHE A 197 16.41 -11.76 -4.87
C PHE A 197 16.04 -13.18 -4.42
N ILE A 198 15.56 -14.02 -5.35
CA ILE A 198 15.25 -15.43 -5.05
C ILE A 198 16.53 -16.17 -4.62
N LEU A 199 17.63 -15.98 -5.34
CA LEU A 199 18.92 -16.58 -5.00
C LEU A 199 19.43 -16.09 -3.65
N LEU A 200 19.24 -14.81 -3.32
CA LEU A 200 19.59 -14.25 -2.02
C LEU A 200 18.79 -14.93 -0.90
N ASP A 201 17.49 -15.16 -1.07
CA ASP A 201 16.68 -15.90 -0.10
C ASP A 201 17.16 -17.35 0.07
N GLN A 202 17.57 -18.01 -1.01
CA GLN A 202 18.14 -19.37 -0.93
C GLN A 202 19.39 -19.43 -0.04
N THR A 203 20.18 -18.35 0.07
CA THR A 203 21.40 -18.29 0.91
C THR A 203 21.14 -18.55 2.40
N ASN A 204 19.91 -18.31 2.85
CA ASN A 204 19.50 -18.45 4.26
C ASN A 204 19.22 -19.91 4.67
N LYS A 205 19.33 -20.88 3.75
CA LYS A 205 19.14 -22.30 4.10
C LYS A 205 20.24 -22.80 5.06
N PRO A 206 19.88 -23.61 6.08
CA PRO A 206 20.79 -23.98 7.17
C PRO A 206 21.97 -24.87 6.72
N ASN A 207 21.80 -25.71 5.69
CA ASN A 207 22.77 -26.74 5.29
C ASN A 207 23.72 -26.32 4.15
N MET A 208 24.24 -25.08 4.15
CA MET A 208 25.18 -24.64 3.10
C MET A 208 26.58 -24.34 3.63
N PRO A 209 27.64 -24.83 2.96
CA PRO A 209 29.02 -24.54 3.35
C PRO A 209 29.30 -23.05 3.16
N ARG A 210 30.18 -22.50 4.02
CA ARG A 210 30.46 -21.05 4.09
C ARG A 210 30.87 -20.47 2.73
N LEU A 211 31.71 -21.18 1.98
CA LEU A 211 32.17 -20.74 0.66
C LEU A 211 31.01 -20.57 -0.34
N ASN A 212 30.15 -21.58 -0.47
CA ASN A 212 29.01 -21.52 -1.40
C ASN A 212 28.02 -20.42 -1.00
N ARG A 213 27.81 -20.21 0.31
CA ARG A 213 26.96 -19.12 0.80
C ARG A 213 27.52 -17.76 0.37
N VAL A 214 28.82 -17.52 0.57
CA VAL A 214 29.46 -16.26 0.16
C VAL A 214 29.40 -16.07 -1.36
N LEU A 215 29.71 -17.10 -2.15
CA LEU A 215 29.63 -17.04 -3.62
C LEU A 215 28.21 -16.74 -4.11
N MET A 216 27.20 -17.37 -3.52
CA MET A 216 25.80 -17.11 -3.88
C MET A 216 25.36 -15.70 -3.50
N ILE A 217 25.76 -15.17 -2.34
CA ILE A 217 25.45 -13.79 -1.95
C ILE A 217 26.08 -12.80 -2.94
N LEU A 218 27.35 -12.99 -3.29
CA LEU A 218 28.06 -12.15 -4.26
C LEU A 218 27.39 -12.21 -5.64
N CYS A 219 27.08 -13.40 -6.13
CA CYS A 219 26.38 -13.59 -7.40
C CYS A 219 24.99 -12.92 -7.41
N SER A 220 24.23 -13.07 -6.32
CA SER A 220 22.91 -12.44 -6.16
C SER A 220 23.00 -10.91 -6.18
N PHE A 221 23.98 -10.35 -5.49
CA PHE A 221 24.22 -8.91 -5.47
C PHE A 221 24.61 -8.38 -6.85
N ILE A 222 25.47 -9.10 -7.57
CA ILE A 222 25.85 -8.76 -8.96
C ILE A 222 24.61 -8.76 -9.86
N PHE A 223 23.75 -9.77 -9.76
CA PHE A 223 22.53 -9.85 -10.58
C PHE A 223 21.58 -8.68 -10.31
N ILE A 224 21.35 -8.35 -9.04
CA ILE A 224 20.51 -7.21 -8.66
C ILE A 224 21.12 -5.89 -9.16
N LEU A 225 22.43 -5.71 -8.98
CA LEU A 225 23.14 -4.49 -9.38
C LEU A 225 23.11 -4.30 -10.91
N VAL A 226 23.40 -5.36 -11.67
CA VAL A 226 23.36 -5.33 -13.14
C VAL A 226 21.95 -5.03 -13.63
N ALA A 227 20.92 -5.71 -13.09
CA ALA A 227 19.53 -5.46 -13.45
C ALA A 227 19.10 -4.01 -13.15
N TYR A 228 19.48 -3.48 -11.99
CA TYR A 228 19.17 -2.10 -11.59
C TYR A 228 19.86 -1.07 -12.51
N CYS A 229 21.17 -1.20 -12.72
CA CYS A 229 21.94 -0.31 -13.57
C CYS A 229 21.41 -0.34 -15.01
N ALA A 230 21.16 -1.53 -15.56
CA ALA A 230 20.69 -1.69 -16.92
C ALA A 230 19.26 -1.13 -17.10
N THR A 231 18.36 -1.32 -16.13
CA THR A 231 17.03 -0.69 -16.12
C THR A 231 17.13 0.84 -16.04
N LYS A 232 18.04 1.37 -15.23
CA LYS A 232 18.26 2.82 -15.14
C LYS A 232 18.77 3.40 -16.46
N ILE A 233 19.68 2.71 -17.13
CA ILE A 233 20.16 3.07 -18.48
C ILE A 233 18.99 3.01 -19.48
N PHE A 234 18.16 1.97 -19.42
CA PHE A 234 16.99 1.82 -20.28
C PHE A 234 16.02 3.00 -20.14
N ILE A 235 15.69 3.40 -18.91
CA ILE A 235 14.84 4.57 -18.66
C ILE A 235 15.49 5.85 -19.19
N ARG A 236 16.81 6.02 -19.03
CA ARG A 236 17.53 7.18 -19.60
C ARG A 236 17.51 7.22 -21.12
N ILE A 237 17.62 6.08 -21.80
CA ILE A 237 17.56 6.02 -23.27
C ILE A 237 16.14 6.40 -23.74
N LYS A 238 15.11 5.89 -23.06
CA LYS A 238 13.71 6.13 -23.44
C LYS A 238 13.25 7.55 -23.09
N MET A 239 13.72 8.09 -21.97
CA MET A 239 13.40 9.43 -21.46
C MET A 239 14.65 10.16 -20.95
N PRO A 240 15.41 10.83 -21.83
CA PRO A 240 16.66 11.50 -21.46
C PRO A 240 16.48 12.59 -20.40
N SER A 241 15.35 13.31 -20.44
CA SER A 241 15.03 14.40 -19.51
C SER A 241 14.47 13.95 -18.15
N TYR A 242 14.22 12.65 -17.94
CA TYR A 242 13.57 12.14 -16.72
C TYR A 242 14.51 12.00 -15.51
N LEU A 243 15.83 11.95 -15.76
CA LEU A 243 16.87 11.65 -14.76
C LEU A 243 18.02 12.67 -14.80
N SER A 244 17.71 13.92 -15.16
CA SER A 244 18.62 15.07 -15.13
C SER A 244 18.95 15.48 -13.70
#